data_AF-A0A495Z6L1-F1
#
_entry.id   AF-A0A495Z6L1-F1
#
_cell.length_a   1.000
_cell.length_b   1.000
_cell.length_c   1.000
_cell.angle_alpha   90.00
_cell.angle_beta   90.00
_cell.angle_gamma   90.00
#
_symmetry.space_group_name_H-M   'P 1'
#
loop_
_entity.id
_entity.type
_entity.pdbx_description
1 polymer ?
#
loop_
_entity_poly.entity_id
_entity_poly.type
_entity_poly.pdbx_seq_one_letter_code
_entity_poly.pdbx_strand_id
1 'polypeptide(L)'
;MEQDRDETLQQIAEKALTNSVVHLDVKREMSLEALRPQFNISEIKTSSGSGFFIQQQLIVTNFHVVAGAASVTAKLSGTGDTFQIEGVTALDIENDLALLKVVYEGKPLTLGDSDRVRKRDLVCAIGYPKGVGKIVNGTIHAIKRNDNRIQMKIGTSTGSSGCPILNSHGQVIGIHTSSDNSHGYAILVNTLKDLIKETGEPEAFKALQERPFVRAYVHAKTGDEKRKHGEYKAAIAYYDAALKLNPNMADVYAHRANAKTELSSDLGSYMEALDGFHTAFRLQPLKFSFSNLRAFFSRLSLLFYIFLFKALIQCLRTVFGRRGWLMLQGFWHARDAKSAADSGDKAEAKKLYQQAVGNYTDAINLKPKRANAYNSRGWTKYLFGQFETEQGNAADAQRLYQEAVFDSDEALRLQQKSAKFRSVFFHTRGAAKAGLRDHNGAIEDFNESIQLNPKKALLYHDRGLSKEVLGQHEEAIVDFQKAKELDPAFEK
;
A
#
# COMPACT_ATOMS: atom_id res chain seq x y z
N MET A 1 53.14 -26.65 -11.57
CA MET A 1 52.18 -26.63 -10.45
C MET A 1 52.30 -25.28 -9.78
N GLU A 2 51.51 -24.31 -10.21
CA GLU A 2 51.15 -23.16 -9.39
C GLU A 2 49.64 -23.31 -9.16
N GLN A 3 49.28 -23.63 -7.92
CA GLN A 3 47.90 -23.56 -7.47
C GLN A 3 47.46 -22.11 -7.56
N ASP A 4 46.65 -21.78 -8.57
CA ASP A 4 45.78 -20.61 -8.57
C ASP A 4 44.99 -20.65 -7.25
N ARG A 5 45.40 -19.82 -6.29
CA ARG A 5 44.60 -19.59 -5.09
C ARG A 5 43.43 -18.73 -5.54
N ASP A 6 42.22 -19.29 -5.50
CA ASP A 6 40.98 -18.55 -5.71
C ASP A 6 41.04 -17.22 -4.94
N GLU A 7 41.02 -16.10 -5.66
CA GLU A 7 41.05 -14.78 -5.05
C GLU A 7 39.83 -14.62 -4.14
N THR A 8 40.07 -14.21 -2.90
CA THR A 8 38.98 -13.96 -1.96
C THR A 8 38.13 -12.77 -2.45
N LEU A 9 36.83 -12.77 -2.14
CA LEU A 9 35.93 -11.66 -2.49
C LEU A 9 36.47 -10.29 -2.04
N GLN A 10 37.19 -10.26 -0.91
CA GLN A 10 37.84 -9.06 -0.39
C GLN A 10 38.96 -8.56 -1.33
N GLN A 11 39.82 -9.46 -1.83
CA GLN A 11 40.90 -9.11 -2.76
C GLN A 11 40.34 -8.63 -4.11
N ILE A 12 39.27 -9.26 -4.60
CA ILE A 12 38.57 -8.82 -5.80
C ILE A 12 38.01 -7.41 -5.60
N ALA A 13 37.40 -7.16 -4.43
CA ALA A 13 36.81 -5.87 -4.11
C ALA A 13 37.85 -4.75 -3.98
N GLU A 14 39.03 -5.05 -3.43
CA GLU A 14 40.16 -4.10 -3.33
C GLU A 14 40.70 -3.72 -4.70
N LYS A 15 40.85 -4.70 -5.60
CA LYS A 15 41.24 -4.44 -6.99
C LYS A 15 40.20 -3.56 -7.69
N ALA A 16 38.92 -3.90 -7.56
CA ALA A 16 37.82 -3.14 -8.15
C ALA A 16 37.75 -1.70 -7.61
N LEU A 17 37.94 -1.48 -6.31
CA LEU A 17 37.99 -0.14 -5.72
C LEU A 17 39.12 0.71 -6.32
N THR A 18 40.24 0.07 -6.64
CA THR A 18 41.45 0.72 -7.15
C THR A 18 41.28 1.17 -8.61
N ASN A 19 40.70 0.35 -9.49
CA ASN A 19 40.74 0.58 -10.94
C ASN A 19 39.38 0.54 -11.68
N SER A 20 38.29 0.20 -10.99
CA SER A 20 36.98 0.03 -11.61
C SER A 20 35.88 0.92 -11.02
N VAL A 21 36.01 1.36 -9.77
CA VAL A 21 34.98 2.16 -9.08
C VAL A 21 35.48 3.60 -8.90
N VAL A 22 34.65 4.57 -9.26
CA VAL A 22 34.95 6.00 -9.23
C VAL A 22 34.11 6.75 -8.21
N HIS A 23 34.72 7.78 -7.63
CA HIS A 23 34.01 8.82 -6.91
C HIS A 23 33.48 9.83 -7.92
N LEU A 24 32.18 10.15 -7.85
CA LEU A 24 31.56 11.15 -8.70
C LEU A 24 31.35 12.43 -7.90
N ASP A 25 32.02 13.50 -8.33
CA ASP A 25 31.84 14.85 -7.84
C ASP A 25 30.90 15.61 -8.78
N VAL A 26 29.74 16.02 -8.27
CA VAL A 26 28.65 16.60 -9.05
C VAL A 26 28.46 18.06 -8.67
N LYS A 27 28.60 18.95 -9.65
CA LYS A 27 28.32 20.39 -9.48
C LYS A 27 26.95 20.71 -10.04
N ARG A 28 26.12 21.40 -9.26
CA ARG A 28 24.81 21.90 -9.70
C ARG A 28 24.81 23.42 -9.70
N GLU A 29 24.37 24.00 -10.81
CA GLU A 29 24.06 25.42 -10.92
C GLU A 29 22.56 25.57 -10.67
N MET A 30 22.15 26.28 -9.60
CA MET A 30 20.75 26.66 -9.42
C MET A 30 20.55 28.07 -9.96
N SER A 31 19.60 28.27 -10.89
CA SER A 31 18.96 29.58 -11.04
C SER A 31 17.90 29.70 -9.93
N LEU A 32 18.04 30.69 -9.05
CA LEU A 32 17.13 30.96 -7.94
C LEU A 32 15.85 31.71 -8.38
N GLU A 33 15.44 31.56 -9.65
CA GLU A 33 14.39 32.38 -10.26
C GLU A 33 12.99 32.15 -9.67
N ALA A 34 12.76 31.01 -9.00
CA ALA A 34 11.43 30.67 -8.53
C ALA A 34 11.05 31.24 -7.14
N LEU A 35 11.99 31.76 -6.34
CA LEU A 35 11.70 32.09 -4.93
C LEU A 35 12.13 33.49 -4.44
N ARG A 36 13.03 34.22 -5.12
CA ARG A 36 13.38 35.60 -4.74
C ARG A 36 13.83 36.43 -5.97
N PRO A 37 13.01 37.36 -6.50
CA PRO A 37 13.38 38.17 -7.67
C PRO A 37 14.43 39.27 -7.40
N GLN A 38 15.10 39.30 -6.23
CA GLN A 38 15.98 40.41 -5.83
C GLN A 38 17.44 40.05 -5.56
N PHE A 39 17.86 38.78 -5.71
CA PHE A 39 19.27 38.41 -5.55
C PHE A 39 19.69 37.38 -6.60
N ASN A 40 20.48 37.83 -7.59
CA ASN A 40 21.24 36.94 -8.48
C ASN A 40 22.47 36.43 -7.72
N ILE A 41 22.29 35.37 -6.94
CA ILE A 41 23.39 34.60 -6.37
C ILE A 41 23.27 33.19 -6.95
N SER A 42 24.19 32.80 -7.82
CA SER A 42 24.33 31.40 -8.25
C SER A 42 25.07 30.63 -7.16
N GLU A 43 24.35 29.93 -6.30
CA GLU A 43 24.97 29.05 -5.32
C GLU A 43 25.33 27.72 -6.00
N ILE A 44 26.62 27.36 -5.99
CA ILE A 44 27.09 26.06 -6.52
C ILE A 44 26.95 25.03 -5.41
N LYS A 45 25.91 24.18 -5.50
CA LYS A 45 25.75 23.03 -4.60
C LYS A 45 26.57 21.86 -5.13
N THR A 46 27.51 21.37 -4.34
CA THR A 46 28.28 20.16 -4.64
C THR A 46 27.63 18.95 -3.95
N SER A 47 27.58 17.82 -4.65
CA SER A 47 27.21 16.53 -4.07
C SER A 47 28.10 15.44 -4.59
N SER A 48 28.16 14.32 -3.87
CA SER A 48 28.94 13.16 -4.29
C SER A 48 28.09 11.92 -4.52
N GLY A 49 28.50 11.09 -5.46
CA GLY A 49 28.02 9.72 -5.63
C GLY A 49 29.16 8.75 -5.94
N SER A 50 28.80 7.54 -6.30
CA SER A 50 29.72 6.51 -6.80
C SER A 50 29.30 6.07 -8.20
N GLY A 51 30.25 5.55 -8.96
CA GLY A 51 29.98 4.89 -10.24
C GLY A 51 31.04 3.83 -10.51
N PHE A 52 30.86 3.03 -11.55
CA PHE A 52 31.86 2.05 -11.94
C PHE A 52 31.87 1.78 -13.44
N PHE A 53 33.03 1.35 -13.94
CA PHE A 53 33.21 1.00 -15.34
C PHE A 53 32.53 -0.33 -15.68
N ILE A 54 31.77 -0.32 -16.77
CA ILE A 54 31.14 -1.51 -17.38
C ILE A 54 31.67 -1.79 -18.78
N GLN A 55 32.28 -0.79 -19.41
CA GLN A 55 33.16 -0.87 -20.57
C GLN A 55 34.28 0.15 -20.37
N GLN A 56 35.34 0.13 -21.20
CA GLN A 56 36.53 0.96 -20.98
C GLN A 56 36.19 2.44 -20.79
N GLN A 57 35.26 2.98 -21.58
CA GLN A 57 34.88 4.39 -21.59
C GLN A 57 33.42 4.62 -21.14
N LEU A 58 32.86 3.67 -20.39
CA LEU A 58 31.44 3.69 -20.02
C LEU A 58 31.28 3.40 -18.53
N ILE A 59 30.73 4.38 -17.82
CA ILE A 59 30.48 4.31 -16.37
C ILE A 59 28.97 4.23 -16.14
N VAL A 60 28.54 3.40 -15.18
CA VAL A 60 27.17 3.40 -14.68
C VAL A 60 27.10 4.07 -13.30
N THR A 61 26.02 4.81 -13.07
CA THR A 61 25.64 5.35 -11.76
C THR A 61 24.11 5.45 -11.66
N ASN A 62 23.59 6.02 -10.57
CA ASN A 62 22.17 6.32 -10.48
C ASN A 62 21.80 7.62 -11.17
N PHE A 63 20.62 7.67 -11.77
CA PHE A 63 20.10 8.89 -12.37
C PHE A 63 20.03 10.04 -11.35
N HIS A 64 19.59 9.77 -10.11
CA HIS A 64 19.51 10.80 -9.07
C HIS A 64 20.85 11.42 -8.67
N VAL A 65 21.97 10.72 -8.89
CA VAL A 65 23.32 11.25 -8.62
C VAL A 65 23.62 12.39 -9.60
N VAL A 66 23.25 12.22 -10.87
CA VAL A 66 23.58 13.14 -11.96
C VAL A 66 22.42 14.05 -12.40
N ALA A 67 21.21 13.82 -11.88
CA ALA A 67 20.04 14.64 -12.18
C ALA A 67 20.28 16.10 -11.76
N GLY A 68 20.09 17.02 -12.73
CA GLY A 68 20.31 18.45 -12.55
C GLY A 68 21.79 18.85 -12.38
N ALA A 69 22.74 17.98 -12.76
CA ALA A 69 24.15 18.34 -12.80
C ALA A 69 24.42 19.36 -13.91
N ALA A 70 25.26 20.35 -13.63
CA ALA A 70 25.85 21.22 -14.65
C ALA A 70 27.16 20.62 -15.19
N SER A 71 27.91 19.93 -14.33
CA SER A 71 29.10 19.15 -14.69
C SER A 71 29.34 18.02 -13.67
N VAL A 72 30.00 16.97 -14.12
CA VAL A 72 30.38 15.83 -13.28
C VAL A 72 31.84 15.49 -13.55
N THR A 73 32.62 15.36 -12.46
CA THR A 73 33.99 14.84 -12.50
C THR A 73 34.03 13.48 -11.82
N ALA A 74 34.81 12.56 -12.38
CA ALA A 74 35.09 11.27 -11.78
C ALA A 74 36.52 11.25 -11.26
N LYS A 75 36.71 10.65 -10.08
CA LYS A 75 38.01 10.41 -9.46
C LYS A 75 38.20 8.93 -9.19
N LEU A 76 39.35 8.39 -9.60
CA LEU A 76 39.72 6.99 -9.39
C LEU A 76 40.62 6.85 -8.15
N SER A 77 40.29 5.96 -7.20
CA SER A 77 41.06 5.84 -5.96
C SER A 77 42.48 5.29 -6.15
N GLY A 78 42.70 4.42 -7.13
CA GLY A 78 43.99 3.76 -7.31
C GLY A 78 45.08 4.68 -7.83
N THR A 79 44.74 5.49 -8.83
CA THR A 79 45.70 6.43 -9.45
C THR A 79 45.59 7.83 -8.87
N GLY A 80 44.45 8.19 -8.27
CA GLY A 80 44.14 9.55 -7.87
C GLY A 80 43.70 10.44 -9.03
N ASP A 81 43.67 9.91 -10.26
CA ASP A 81 43.32 10.65 -11.47
C ASP A 81 41.90 11.18 -11.37
N THR A 82 41.75 12.44 -11.81
CA THR A 82 40.45 13.09 -11.94
C THR A 82 40.21 13.42 -13.40
N PHE A 83 39.07 13.01 -13.93
CA PHE A 83 38.69 13.23 -15.33
C PHE A 83 37.24 13.71 -15.45
N GLN A 84 36.95 14.40 -16.54
CA GLN A 84 35.61 14.91 -16.84
C GLN A 84 34.73 13.81 -17.43
N ILE A 85 33.45 13.86 -17.12
CA ILE A 85 32.42 13.07 -17.80
C ILE A 85 31.95 13.87 -19.03
N GLU A 86 31.97 13.26 -20.21
CA GLU A 86 31.56 13.91 -21.47
C GLU A 86 30.05 14.23 -21.47
N GLY A 87 29.26 13.28 -21.00
CA GLY A 87 27.81 13.40 -20.95
C GLY A 87 27.14 12.07 -20.63
N VAL A 88 25.82 12.06 -20.79
CA VAL A 88 24.96 10.91 -20.51
C VAL A 88 24.57 10.25 -21.84
N THR A 89 24.89 8.97 -22.00
CA THR A 89 24.63 8.21 -23.25
C THR A 89 23.30 7.44 -23.21
N ALA A 90 22.82 7.07 -22.03
CA ALA A 90 21.51 6.43 -21.85
C ALA A 90 20.97 6.66 -20.44
N LEU A 91 19.64 6.63 -20.30
CA LEU A 91 18.93 6.84 -19.04
C LEU A 91 17.79 5.84 -18.87
N ASP A 92 17.69 5.26 -17.68
CA ASP A 92 16.48 4.57 -17.22
C ASP A 92 16.01 5.27 -15.94
N ILE A 93 15.05 6.17 -16.11
CA ILE A 93 14.54 7.02 -15.03
C ILE A 93 13.70 6.19 -14.05
N GLU A 94 12.98 5.18 -14.54
CA GLU A 94 12.08 4.36 -13.73
C GLU A 94 12.89 3.51 -12.73
N ASN A 95 14.00 2.93 -13.19
CA ASN A 95 14.89 2.15 -12.36
C ASN A 95 16.05 2.97 -11.78
N ASP A 96 16.11 4.29 -12.01
CA ASP A 96 17.11 5.20 -11.44
C ASP A 96 18.57 4.86 -11.86
N LEU A 97 18.79 4.64 -13.17
CA LEU A 97 20.09 4.36 -13.78
C LEU A 97 20.49 5.42 -14.82
N ALA A 98 21.79 5.71 -14.88
CA ALA A 98 22.39 6.54 -15.91
C ALA A 98 23.71 5.93 -16.40
N LEU A 99 23.90 5.95 -17.71
CA LEU A 99 25.16 5.59 -18.37
C LEU A 99 25.91 6.85 -18.80
N LEU A 100 27.18 6.92 -18.41
CA LEU A 100 28.04 8.09 -18.57
C LEU A 100 29.20 7.76 -19.50
N LYS A 101 29.39 8.59 -20.52
CA LYS A 101 30.54 8.49 -21.43
C LYS A 101 31.74 9.24 -20.85
N VAL A 102 32.92 8.64 -20.90
CA VAL A 102 34.15 9.23 -20.39
C VAL A 102 35.31 9.07 -21.37
N VAL A 103 36.22 10.05 -21.38
CA VAL A 103 37.46 10.00 -22.18
C VAL A 103 38.45 8.97 -21.60
N TYR A 104 38.40 8.75 -20.28
CA TYR A 104 39.34 7.89 -19.57
C TYR A 104 39.00 6.41 -19.78
N GLU A 105 40.02 5.59 -20.06
CA GLU A 105 39.87 4.13 -20.18
C GLU A 105 40.08 3.44 -18.82
N GLY A 106 38.98 3.11 -18.15
CA GLY A 106 38.98 2.36 -16.89
C GLY A 106 38.88 0.84 -17.08
N LYS A 107 39.05 0.09 -15.98
CA LYS A 107 38.92 -1.38 -16.00
C LYS A 107 37.47 -1.79 -15.76
N PRO A 108 36.78 -2.43 -16.72
CA PRO A 108 35.37 -2.81 -16.55
C PRO A 108 35.17 -3.93 -15.52
N LEU A 109 34.07 -3.86 -14.77
CA LEU A 109 33.59 -4.98 -13.96
C LEU A 109 32.72 -5.93 -14.78
N THR A 110 32.87 -7.22 -14.53
CA THR A 110 32.04 -8.24 -15.16
C THR A 110 30.62 -8.20 -14.62
N LEU A 111 29.63 -8.15 -15.50
CA LEU A 111 28.22 -8.19 -15.12
C LEU A 111 27.78 -9.65 -14.88
N GLY A 112 27.19 -9.90 -13.71
CA GLY A 112 26.62 -11.19 -13.33
C GLY A 112 25.19 -11.36 -13.86
N ASP A 113 24.45 -12.28 -13.25
CA ASP A 113 23.04 -12.54 -13.56
C ASP A 113 22.20 -12.41 -12.29
N SER A 114 21.39 -11.35 -12.22
CA SER A 114 20.55 -11.07 -11.06
C SER A 114 19.42 -12.09 -10.86
N ASP A 115 19.07 -12.87 -11.90
CA ASP A 115 18.04 -13.91 -11.77
C ASP A 115 18.50 -15.13 -10.96
N ARG A 116 19.82 -15.31 -10.83
CA ARG A 116 20.44 -16.40 -10.08
C ARG A 116 20.70 -16.07 -8.62
N VAL A 117 20.50 -14.82 -8.23
CA VAL A 117 20.72 -14.35 -6.84
C VAL A 117 19.73 -15.03 -5.91
N ARG A 118 20.21 -15.44 -4.73
CA ARG A 118 19.43 -16.11 -3.69
C ARG A 118 19.55 -15.39 -2.37
N LYS A 119 18.57 -15.63 -1.50
CA LYS A 119 18.58 -15.13 -0.13
C LYS A 119 19.79 -15.74 0.61
N ARG A 120 20.47 -14.92 1.41
CA ARG A 120 21.71 -15.21 2.15
C ARG A 120 22.99 -15.28 1.31
N ASP A 121 22.92 -15.03 0.00
CA ASP A 121 24.14 -14.88 -0.80
C ASP A 121 25.03 -13.79 -0.20
N LEU A 122 26.33 -14.10 -0.13
CA LEU A 122 27.36 -13.15 0.29
C LEU A 122 27.54 -12.11 -0.81
N VAL A 123 27.56 -10.85 -0.40
CA VAL A 123 27.75 -9.72 -1.30
C VAL A 123 28.68 -8.68 -0.72
N CYS A 124 29.27 -7.89 -1.60
CA CYS A 124 30.14 -6.78 -1.24
C CYS A 124 29.74 -5.53 -2.01
N ALA A 125 29.52 -4.41 -1.32
CA ALA A 125 29.38 -3.09 -1.94
C ALA A 125 30.73 -2.35 -1.94
N ILE A 126 31.06 -1.73 -3.06
CA ILE A 126 32.33 -1.02 -3.24
C ILE A 126 32.02 0.40 -3.69
N GLY A 127 32.54 1.40 -2.98
CA GLY A 127 32.04 2.75 -3.18
C GLY A 127 32.75 3.85 -2.46
N TYR A 128 32.20 5.05 -2.54
CA TYR A 128 32.72 6.25 -1.87
C TYR A 128 31.70 6.87 -0.91
N PRO A 129 31.23 6.15 0.12
CA PRO A 129 30.43 6.75 1.18
C PRO A 129 31.18 7.94 1.80
N LYS A 130 30.53 9.11 1.83
CA LYS A 130 31.10 10.39 2.30
C LYS A 130 32.42 10.75 1.61
N GLY A 131 32.62 10.31 0.37
CA GLY A 131 33.82 10.57 -0.42
C GLY A 131 35.03 9.70 -0.09
N VAL A 132 34.88 8.71 0.81
CA VAL A 132 35.97 7.81 1.19
C VAL A 132 35.72 6.43 0.58
N GLY A 133 36.71 5.93 -0.17
CA GLY A 133 36.68 4.57 -0.73
C GLY A 133 36.48 3.53 0.37
N LYS A 134 35.39 2.77 0.31
CA LYS A 134 35.06 1.72 1.27
C LYS A 134 34.51 0.48 0.59
N ILE A 135 34.84 -0.64 1.22
CA ILE A 135 34.37 -1.97 0.90
C ILE A 135 33.49 -2.42 2.07
N VAL A 136 32.25 -2.78 1.79
CA VAL A 136 31.28 -3.18 2.82
C VAL A 136 30.71 -4.53 2.47
N ASN A 137 30.95 -5.52 3.33
CA ASN A 137 30.40 -6.85 3.19
C ASN A 137 28.97 -6.92 3.73
N GLY A 138 28.14 -7.75 3.12
CA GLY A 138 26.73 -7.91 3.48
C GLY A 138 26.14 -9.21 2.96
N THR A 139 24.83 -9.35 3.14
CA THR A 139 24.07 -10.51 2.65
C THR A 139 22.76 -10.12 2.00
N ILE A 140 22.30 -10.92 1.04
CA ILE A 140 20.98 -10.73 0.44
C ILE A 140 19.89 -11.10 1.45
N HIS A 141 18.99 -10.16 1.72
CA HIS A 141 17.85 -10.36 2.61
C HIS A 141 16.60 -10.85 1.87
N ALA A 142 16.27 -10.20 0.76
CA ALA A 142 15.10 -10.50 -0.07
C ALA A 142 15.29 -9.98 -1.49
N ILE A 143 14.57 -10.56 -2.44
CA ILE A 143 14.56 -10.12 -3.84
C ILE A 143 13.12 -9.71 -4.16
N LYS A 144 12.91 -8.41 -4.37
CA LYS A 144 11.61 -7.82 -4.69
C LYS A 144 11.49 -7.67 -6.20
N ARG A 145 11.20 -8.78 -6.89
CA ARG A 145 11.12 -8.82 -8.36
C ARG A 145 10.09 -7.82 -8.92
N ASN A 146 8.98 -7.58 -8.23
CA ASN A 146 7.96 -6.62 -8.67
C ASN A 146 8.41 -5.15 -8.64
N ASP A 147 9.52 -4.84 -7.96
CA ASP A 147 10.10 -3.49 -7.84
C ASP A 147 11.49 -3.44 -8.51
N ASN A 148 11.92 -4.52 -9.16
CA ASN A 148 13.28 -4.68 -9.69
C ASN A 148 14.39 -4.38 -8.67
N ARG A 149 14.16 -4.68 -7.38
CA ARG A 149 15.13 -4.41 -6.30
C ARG A 149 15.59 -5.64 -5.55
N ILE A 150 16.87 -5.62 -5.17
CA ILE A 150 17.47 -6.49 -4.18
C ILE A 150 17.49 -5.74 -2.85
N GLN A 151 16.99 -6.38 -1.79
CA GLN A 151 17.11 -5.91 -0.42
C GLN A 151 18.26 -6.64 0.28
N MET A 152 19.15 -5.89 0.90
CA MET A 152 20.41 -6.38 1.46
C MET A 152 20.57 -5.95 2.91
N LYS A 153 21.18 -6.80 3.74
CA LYS A 153 21.70 -6.40 5.04
C LYS A 153 23.12 -5.88 4.87
N ILE A 154 23.25 -4.57 4.66
CA ILE A 154 24.53 -3.91 4.41
C ILE A 154 24.54 -2.50 5.00
N GLY A 155 25.64 -2.13 5.66
CA GLY A 155 25.82 -0.81 6.26
C GLY A 155 26.37 0.19 5.25
N THR A 156 25.51 0.93 4.57
CA THR A 156 25.91 1.99 3.61
C THR A 156 25.51 3.37 4.11
N SER A 157 26.09 4.42 3.56
CA SER A 157 25.80 5.81 3.95
C SER A 157 25.73 6.73 2.74
N THR A 158 25.40 8.01 2.94
CA THR A 158 25.43 9.05 1.90
C THR A 158 26.71 8.96 1.06
N GLY A 159 26.60 9.00 -0.27
CA GLY A 159 27.70 8.79 -1.22
C GLY A 159 27.80 7.37 -1.78
N SER A 160 27.11 6.39 -1.19
CA SER A 160 27.05 5.01 -1.71
C SER A 160 26.14 4.81 -2.93
N SER A 161 25.32 5.79 -3.30
CA SER A 161 24.48 5.69 -4.51
C SER A 161 25.34 5.44 -5.75
N GLY A 162 25.00 4.41 -6.52
CA GLY A 162 25.70 4.02 -7.75
C GLY A 162 26.84 3.02 -7.54
N CYS A 163 27.06 2.52 -6.31
CA CYS A 163 28.06 1.49 -6.04
C CYS A 163 27.69 0.14 -6.67
N PRO A 164 28.64 -0.60 -7.27
CA PRO A 164 28.42 -1.98 -7.65
C PRO A 164 28.26 -2.87 -6.40
N ILE A 165 27.32 -3.82 -6.49
CA ILE A 165 27.17 -4.92 -5.55
C ILE A 165 27.74 -6.18 -6.21
N LEU A 166 28.84 -6.69 -5.68
CA LEU A 166 29.51 -7.88 -6.17
C LEU A 166 29.02 -9.14 -5.45
N ASN A 167 28.91 -10.24 -6.20
CA ASN A 167 28.78 -11.59 -5.65
C ASN A 167 30.14 -12.20 -5.31
N SER A 168 30.16 -13.42 -4.75
CA SER A 168 31.38 -14.16 -4.40
C SER A 168 32.34 -14.43 -5.58
N HIS A 169 31.87 -14.32 -6.82
CA HIS A 169 32.66 -14.51 -8.03
C HIS A 169 33.19 -13.18 -8.60
N GLY A 170 33.02 -12.06 -7.89
CA GLY A 170 33.46 -10.75 -8.37
C GLY A 170 32.55 -10.11 -9.41
N GLN A 171 31.38 -10.68 -9.68
CA GLN A 171 30.47 -10.18 -10.70
C GLN A 171 29.46 -9.21 -10.09
N VAL A 172 29.14 -8.14 -10.83
CA VAL A 172 28.12 -7.17 -10.43
C VAL A 172 26.74 -7.82 -10.55
N ILE A 173 25.99 -7.89 -9.44
CA ILE A 173 24.62 -8.42 -9.41
C ILE A 173 23.57 -7.33 -9.14
N GLY A 174 24.01 -6.13 -8.75
CA GLY A 174 23.14 -4.98 -8.63
C GLY A 174 23.90 -3.66 -8.42
N ILE A 175 23.15 -2.56 -8.43
CA ILE A 175 23.65 -1.20 -8.27
C ILE A 175 22.95 -0.56 -7.07
N HIS A 176 23.70 -0.18 -6.04
CA HIS A 176 23.15 0.42 -4.82
C HIS A 176 22.39 1.73 -5.12
N THR A 177 21.27 1.96 -4.44
CA THR A 177 20.40 3.14 -4.63
C THR A 177 20.11 3.90 -3.34
N SER A 178 19.63 3.18 -2.33
CA SER A 178 19.13 3.78 -1.10
C SER A 178 19.25 2.80 0.05
N SER A 179 19.12 3.31 1.27
CA SER A 179 19.16 2.49 2.49
C SER A 179 18.16 3.04 3.51
N ASP A 180 17.54 2.14 4.25
CA ASP A 180 16.80 2.43 5.47
C ASP A 180 17.64 2.05 6.70
N ASN A 181 17.07 2.19 7.90
CA ASN A 181 17.78 1.92 9.16
C ASN A 181 18.27 0.46 9.30
N SER A 182 17.76 -0.46 8.49
CA SER A 182 17.98 -1.90 8.63
C SER A 182 18.49 -2.58 7.36
N HIS A 183 18.28 -1.98 6.18
CA HIS A 183 18.56 -2.59 4.88
C HIS A 183 19.04 -1.58 3.83
N GLY A 184 19.93 -2.03 2.96
CA GLY A 184 20.26 -1.36 1.70
C GLY A 184 19.46 -1.94 0.53
N TYR A 185 19.26 -1.13 -0.51
CA TYR A 185 18.53 -1.49 -1.71
C TYR A 185 19.41 -1.31 -2.95
N ALA A 186 19.34 -2.27 -3.87
CA ALA A 186 20.07 -2.22 -5.14
C ALA A 186 19.15 -2.57 -6.32
N ILE A 187 19.36 -1.92 -7.46
CA ILE A 187 18.72 -2.24 -8.74
C ILE A 187 19.32 -3.53 -9.28
N LEU A 188 18.51 -4.40 -9.86
CA LEU A 188 18.96 -5.66 -10.47
C LEU A 188 19.88 -5.39 -11.68
N VAL A 189 21.02 -6.08 -11.78
CA VAL A 189 21.97 -5.88 -12.89
C VAL A 189 21.37 -6.22 -14.27
N ASN A 190 20.38 -7.11 -14.35
CA ASN A 190 19.77 -7.43 -15.64
C ASN A 190 19.05 -6.22 -16.26
N THR A 191 18.51 -5.30 -15.46
CA THR A 191 17.95 -4.01 -15.93
C THR A 191 19.01 -3.16 -16.64
N LEU A 192 20.25 -3.17 -16.14
CA LEU A 192 21.37 -2.45 -16.76
C LEU A 192 21.76 -3.04 -18.12
N LYS A 193 21.65 -4.35 -18.30
CA LYS A 193 22.01 -5.02 -19.57
C LYS A 193 21.13 -4.57 -20.73
N ASP A 194 19.86 -4.24 -20.46
CA ASP A 194 18.97 -3.71 -21.47
C ASP A 194 19.30 -2.25 -21.78
N LEU A 195 19.57 -1.44 -20.75
CA LEU A 195 19.99 -0.04 -20.92
C LEU A 195 21.30 0.11 -21.73
N ILE A 196 22.25 -0.81 -21.58
CA ILE A 196 23.50 -0.81 -22.36
C ILE A 196 23.22 -0.91 -23.88
N LYS A 197 22.14 -1.57 -24.29
CA LYS A 197 21.79 -1.69 -25.72
C LYS A 197 21.26 -0.38 -26.30
N GLU A 198 20.87 0.56 -25.46
CA GLU A 198 20.29 1.86 -25.83
C GLU A 198 21.32 3.00 -25.84
N THR A 199 22.60 2.70 -25.62
CA THR A 199 23.67 3.71 -25.61
C THR A 199 23.78 4.42 -26.96
N GLY A 200 23.68 5.75 -26.94
CA GLY A 200 23.90 6.62 -28.09
C GLY A 200 25.00 7.65 -27.88
N GLU A 201 24.99 8.72 -28.67
CA GLU A 201 25.90 9.85 -28.48
C GLU A 201 25.68 10.53 -27.12
N PRO A 202 26.74 11.01 -26.45
CA PRO A 202 26.62 11.59 -25.12
C PRO A 202 25.88 12.93 -25.16
N GLU A 203 24.76 13.01 -24.43
CA GLU A 203 24.06 14.27 -24.18
C GLU A 203 24.77 15.05 -23.07
N ALA A 204 25.15 16.30 -23.34
CA ALA A 204 25.80 17.16 -22.37
C ALA A 204 24.89 17.44 -21.16
N PHE A 205 25.45 17.51 -19.95
CA PHE A 205 24.71 17.76 -18.71
C PHE A 205 23.85 19.03 -18.74
N LYS A 206 24.37 20.11 -19.34
CA LYS A 206 23.63 21.36 -19.52
C LYS A 206 22.42 21.24 -20.43
N ALA A 207 22.44 20.36 -21.43
CA ALA A 207 21.28 20.08 -22.27
C ALA A 207 20.30 19.16 -21.53
N LEU A 208 20.82 18.15 -20.84
CA LEU A 208 20.02 17.19 -20.08
C LEU A 208 19.19 17.87 -18.97
N GLN A 209 19.77 18.81 -18.23
CA GLN A 209 19.06 19.52 -17.15
C GLN A 209 17.86 20.34 -17.64
N GLU A 210 17.85 20.76 -18.90
CA GLU A 210 16.73 21.52 -19.48
C GLU A 210 15.53 20.65 -19.86
N ARG A 211 15.72 19.33 -19.94
CA ARG A 211 14.64 18.42 -20.32
C ARG A 211 13.49 18.47 -19.29
N PRO A 212 12.22 18.57 -19.73
CA PRO A 212 11.08 18.70 -18.83
C PRO A 212 11.01 17.62 -17.74
N PHE A 213 11.30 16.36 -18.09
CA PHE A 213 11.27 15.26 -17.11
C PHE A 213 12.40 15.35 -16.08
N VAL A 214 13.59 15.85 -16.45
CA VAL A 214 14.73 16.05 -15.53
C VAL A 214 14.40 17.18 -14.56
N ARG A 215 13.88 18.30 -15.07
CA ARG A 215 13.42 19.41 -14.23
C ARG A 215 12.30 18.97 -13.28
N ALA A 216 11.34 18.19 -13.76
CA ALA A 216 10.27 17.63 -12.92
C ALA A 216 10.84 16.78 -11.77
N TYR A 217 11.80 15.92 -12.08
CA TYR A 217 12.50 15.10 -11.10
C TYR A 217 13.26 15.94 -10.06
N VAL A 218 14.03 16.94 -10.51
CA VAL A 218 14.79 17.84 -9.63
C VAL A 218 13.84 18.61 -8.70
N HIS A 219 12.74 19.16 -9.22
CA HIS A 219 11.73 19.80 -8.39
C HIS A 219 11.14 18.84 -7.36
N ALA A 220 10.78 17.61 -7.74
CA ALA A 220 10.28 16.61 -6.81
C ALA A 220 11.27 16.30 -5.68
N LYS A 221 12.57 16.16 -5.99
CA LYS A 221 13.62 15.92 -4.99
C LYS A 221 13.88 17.11 -4.09
N THR A 222 13.87 18.33 -4.62
CA THR A 222 13.94 19.53 -3.79
C THR A 222 12.72 19.63 -2.88
N GLY A 223 11.53 19.26 -3.36
CA GLY A 223 10.33 19.14 -2.53
C GLY A 223 10.49 18.12 -1.40
N ASP A 224 11.07 16.95 -1.67
CA ASP A 224 11.36 15.92 -0.67
C ASP A 224 12.33 16.44 0.41
N GLU A 225 13.39 17.15 0.02
CA GLU A 225 14.33 17.79 0.93
C GLU A 225 13.62 18.81 1.82
N LYS A 226 12.81 19.70 1.24
CA LYS A 226 12.07 20.73 1.98
C LYS A 226 11.07 20.13 2.97
N ARG A 227 10.35 19.08 2.56
CA ARG A 227 9.42 18.37 3.44
C ARG A 227 10.12 17.73 4.64
N LYS A 228 11.33 17.14 4.45
CA LYS A 228 12.13 16.57 5.55
C LYS A 228 12.58 17.61 6.57
N HIS A 229 12.77 18.87 6.15
CA HIS A 229 13.11 19.99 7.03
C HIS A 229 11.88 20.71 7.61
N GLY A 230 10.67 20.19 7.38
CA GLY A 230 9.42 20.81 7.87
C GLY A 230 8.97 22.04 7.08
N GLU A 231 9.65 22.39 5.98
CA GLU A 231 9.29 23.51 5.10
C GLU A 231 8.14 23.11 4.14
N TYR A 232 6.98 22.72 4.69
CA TYR A 232 5.90 22.09 3.92
C TYR A 232 5.32 22.97 2.81
N LYS A 233 5.18 24.29 3.05
CA LYS A 233 4.69 25.24 2.04
C LYS A 233 5.62 25.30 0.82
N ALA A 234 6.93 25.36 1.06
CA ALA A 234 7.92 25.34 -0.01
C ALA A 234 7.92 23.98 -0.73
N ALA A 235 7.83 22.88 0.03
CA ALA A 235 7.76 21.54 -0.55
C ALA A 235 6.57 21.38 -1.51
N ILE A 236 5.38 21.86 -1.13
CA ILE A 236 4.18 21.80 -1.98
C ILE A 236 4.39 22.57 -3.29
N ALA A 237 4.97 23.78 -3.23
CA ALA A 237 5.25 24.56 -4.43
C ALA A 237 6.21 23.84 -5.40
N TYR A 238 7.23 23.16 -4.87
CA TYR A 238 8.12 22.34 -5.68
C TYR A 238 7.41 21.10 -6.26
N TYR A 239 6.55 20.42 -5.50
CA TYR A 239 5.75 19.32 -6.04
C TYR A 239 4.78 19.79 -7.13
N ASP A 240 4.17 20.97 -6.98
CA ASP A 240 3.30 21.55 -8.01
C ASP A 240 4.08 21.87 -9.29
N ALA A 241 5.28 22.43 -9.18
CA ALA A 241 6.16 22.65 -10.31
C ALA A 241 6.56 21.34 -11.00
N ALA A 242 6.85 20.28 -10.23
CA ALA A 242 7.15 18.96 -10.76
C ALA A 242 5.97 18.36 -11.52
N LEU A 243 4.77 18.38 -10.93
CA LEU A 243 3.55 17.83 -11.54
C LEU A 243 3.07 18.61 -12.77
N LYS A 244 3.36 19.92 -12.83
CA LYS A 244 3.11 20.73 -14.02
C LYS A 244 3.96 20.28 -15.21
N LEU A 245 5.20 19.85 -14.96
CA LEU A 245 6.11 19.36 -15.99
C LEU A 245 5.88 17.89 -16.32
N ASN A 246 5.53 17.06 -15.31
CA ASN A 246 5.22 15.65 -15.49
C ASN A 246 4.05 15.23 -14.57
N PRO A 247 2.82 15.13 -15.10
CA PRO A 247 1.64 14.80 -14.31
C PRO A 247 1.52 13.30 -13.96
N ASN A 248 2.40 12.44 -14.45
CA ASN A 248 2.36 10.99 -14.23
C ASN A 248 3.23 10.51 -13.05
N MET A 249 3.76 11.43 -12.24
CA MET A 249 4.62 11.10 -11.11
C MET A 249 3.81 10.70 -9.86
N ALA A 250 3.42 9.43 -9.77
CA ALA A 250 2.59 8.90 -8.68
C ALA A 250 3.14 9.21 -7.27
N ASP A 251 4.45 9.03 -7.06
CA ASP A 251 5.11 9.31 -5.78
C ASP A 251 4.98 10.78 -5.36
N VAL A 252 5.03 11.70 -6.32
CA VAL A 252 4.97 13.14 -6.06
C VAL A 252 3.60 13.56 -5.56
N TYR A 253 2.52 12.97 -6.08
CA TYR A 253 1.17 13.20 -5.51
C TYR A 253 1.08 12.73 -4.06
N ALA A 254 1.65 11.57 -3.73
CA ALA A 254 1.66 11.06 -2.36
C ALA A 254 2.51 11.93 -1.43
N HIS A 255 3.68 12.39 -1.87
CA HIS A 255 4.56 13.27 -1.08
C HIS A 255 3.94 14.65 -0.87
N ARG A 256 3.28 15.20 -1.90
CA ARG A 256 2.51 16.45 -1.81
C ARG A 256 1.33 16.32 -0.86
N ALA A 257 0.58 15.23 -0.95
CA ALA A 257 -0.52 14.95 -0.04
C ALA A 257 -0.04 14.89 1.42
N ASN A 258 1.04 14.16 1.70
CA ASN A 258 1.67 14.13 3.02
C ASN A 258 2.10 15.53 3.49
N ALA A 259 2.70 16.35 2.61
CA ALA A 259 3.10 17.72 2.99
C ALA A 259 1.87 18.60 3.32
N LYS A 260 0.74 18.43 2.62
CA LYS A 260 -0.50 19.17 2.90
C LYS A 260 -1.11 18.79 4.24
N THR A 261 -1.14 17.50 4.58
CA THR A 261 -1.67 17.05 5.87
C THR A 261 -0.84 17.52 7.05
N GLU A 262 0.47 17.69 6.87
CA GLU A 262 1.36 18.20 7.92
C GLU A 262 1.34 19.74 8.00
N LEU A 263 1.01 20.43 6.90
CA LEU A 263 0.92 21.90 6.87
C LEU A 263 -0.36 22.43 7.54
N SER A 264 -1.49 21.75 7.39
CA SER A 264 -2.77 22.23 7.91
C SER A 264 -3.69 21.09 8.34
N SER A 265 -4.44 21.34 9.42
CA SER A 265 -5.46 20.44 9.95
C SER A 265 -6.88 20.74 9.43
N ASP A 266 -7.03 21.66 8.46
CA ASP A 266 -8.35 22.03 7.92
C ASP A 266 -8.90 20.97 6.94
N LEU A 267 -10.23 20.89 6.86
CA LEU A 267 -10.92 19.88 6.05
C LEU A 267 -10.58 19.97 4.55
N GLY A 268 -10.33 21.18 4.03
CA GLY A 268 -9.99 21.40 2.62
C GLY A 268 -8.62 20.82 2.26
N SER A 269 -7.60 21.11 3.09
CA SER A 269 -6.25 20.56 2.91
C SER A 269 -6.22 19.03 2.97
N TYR A 270 -7.04 18.41 3.82
CA TYR A 270 -7.20 16.96 3.86
C TYR A 270 -7.91 16.40 2.62
N MET A 271 -8.93 17.08 2.09
CA MET A 271 -9.60 16.68 0.84
C MET A 271 -8.64 16.69 -0.34
N GLU A 272 -7.81 17.72 -0.46
CA GLU A 272 -6.79 17.79 -1.51
C GLU A 272 -5.70 16.73 -1.35
N ALA A 273 -5.33 16.39 -0.11
CA ALA A 273 -4.39 15.31 0.16
C ALA A 273 -4.97 13.94 -0.24
N LEU A 274 -6.24 13.70 0.06
CA LEU A 274 -6.95 12.48 -0.35
C LEU A 274 -7.01 12.32 -1.86
N ASP A 275 -7.29 13.39 -2.60
CA ASP A 275 -7.26 13.37 -4.07
C ASP A 275 -5.85 13.08 -4.61
N GLY A 276 -4.82 13.63 -3.97
CA GLY A 276 -3.42 13.29 -4.25
C GLY A 276 -3.13 11.80 -4.08
N PHE A 277 -3.48 11.21 -2.93
CA PHE A 277 -3.29 9.77 -2.71
C PHE A 277 -4.10 8.90 -3.69
N HIS A 278 -5.34 9.30 -4.00
CA HIS A 278 -6.17 8.60 -4.98
C HIS A 278 -5.55 8.64 -6.39
N THR A 279 -4.99 9.77 -6.78
CA THR A 279 -4.29 9.91 -8.06
C THR A 279 -3.00 9.09 -8.09
N ALA A 280 -2.21 9.08 -7.00
CA ALA A 280 -1.04 8.21 -6.87
C ALA A 280 -1.40 6.72 -7.04
N PHE A 281 -2.49 6.28 -6.40
CA PHE A 281 -2.99 4.90 -6.53
C PHE A 281 -3.43 4.57 -7.96
N ARG A 282 -4.15 5.48 -8.62
CA ARG A 282 -4.60 5.30 -10.00
C ARG A 282 -3.43 5.12 -10.96
N LEU A 283 -2.37 5.89 -10.76
CA LEU A 283 -1.17 5.85 -11.60
C LEU A 283 -0.33 4.58 -11.34
N GLN A 284 -0.18 4.13 -10.09
CA GLN A 284 0.65 2.97 -9.75
C GLN A 284 0.00 2.04 -8.69
N PRO A 285 -1.05 1.29 -9.07
CA PRO A 285 -1.84 0.51 -8.11
C PRO A 285 -1.08 -0.65 -7.46
N LEU A 286 -0.04 -1.19 -8.11
CA LEU A 286 0.80 -2.27 -7.57
C LEU A 286 1.80 -1.77 -6.51
N LYS A 287 2.22 -0.50 -6.59
CA LYS A 287 3.19 0.11 -5.67
C LYS A 287 2.54 0.62 -4.40
N PHE A 288 1.34 1.20 -4.51
CA PHE A 288 0.57 1.75 -3.39
C PHE A 288 -0.49 0.75 -2.92
N SER A 289 -0.08 -0.34 -2.25
CA SER A 289 -1.03 -1.34 -1.72
C SER A 289 -1.79 -0.86 -0.47
N PHE A 290 -2.90 -1.52 -0.11
CA PHE A 290 -3.78 -1.18 1.02
C PHE A 290 -3.06 -1.11 2.38
N SER A 291 -1.91 -1.76 2.55
CA SER A 291 -1.09 -1.65 3.78
C SER A 291 -0.57 -0.24 4.00
N ASN A 292 -0.30 0.52 2.93
CA ASN A 292 0.21 1.89 3.02
C ASN A 292 -0.92 2.88 3.39
N LEU A 293 -2.16 2.62 2.94
CA LEU A 293 -3.34 3.36 3.36
C LEU A 293 -3.70 3.13 4.83
N ARG A 294 -3.37 1.97 5.41
CA ARG A 294 -3.64 1.67 6.82
C ARG A 294 -2.94 2.62 7.79
N ALA A 295 -1.71 3.04 7.47
CA ALA A 295 -0.97 4.03 8.27
C ALA A 295 -1.66 5.41 8.23
N PHE A 296 -2.23 5.78 7.09
CA PHE A 296 -3.08 6.97 6.94
C PHE A 296 -4.36 6.86 7.78
N PHE A 297 -5.06 5.72 7.73
CA PHE A 297 -6.28 5.49 8.51
C PHE A 297 -6.04 5.39 10.03
N SER A 298 -4.81 5.11 10.47
CA SER A 298 -4.47 4.98 11.90
C SER A 298 -4.38 6.31 12.66
N ARG A 299 -4.45 7.46 11.97
CA ARG A 299 -4.25 8.80 12.56
C ARG A 299 -5.53 9.66 12.70
N LEU A 300 -6.72 9.13 12.41
CA LEU A 300 -7.95 9.94 12.29
C LEU A 300 -9.03 9.56 13.32
N SER A 301 -9.66 10.58 13.93
CA SER A 301 -10.66 10.46 14.99
C SER A 301 -12.10 10.26 14.49
N LEU A 302 -12.99 9.85 15.39
CA LEU A 302 -14.36 9.33 15.16
C LEU A 302 -15.28 10.23 14.31
N LEU A 303 -15.12 11.56 14.36
CA LEU A 303 -15.89 12.53 13.55
C LEU A 303 -15.58 12.45 12.04
N PHE A 304 -14.40 11.92 11.68
CA PHE A 304 -13.92 11.79 10.30
C PHE A 304 -14.52 10.58 9.56
N TYR A 305 -15.05 9.59 10.29
CA TYR A 305 -15.71 8.40 9.73
C TYR A 305 -17.02 8.74 8.99
N ILE A 306 -17.67 9.84 9.36
CA ILE A 306 -19.01 10.21 8.87
C ILE A 306 -18.94 10.83 7.47
N PHE A 307 -17.86 11.55 7.13
CA PHE A 307 -17.76 12.29 5.86
C PHE A 307 -16.96 11.58 4.76
N LEU A 308 -16.11 10.61 5.11
CA LEU A 308 -15.33 9.79 4.16
C LEU A 308 -16.19 8.84 3.30
N PHE A 309 -17.50 8.79 3.57
CA PHE A 309 -18.42 7.81 3.03
C PHE A 309 -18.45 7.81 1.49
N LYS A 310 -18.44 8.96 0.80
CA LYS A 310 -18.58 9.03 -0.68
C LYS A 310 -17.37 8.55 -1.48
N ALA A 311 -16.15 8.87 -1.05
CA ALA A 311 -14.92 8.40 -1.71
C ALA A 311 -14.64 6.92 -1.38
N LEU A 312 -14.93 6.52 -0.13
CA LEU A 312 -14.91 5.12 0.29
C LEU A 312 -15.95 4.30 -0.49
N ILE A 313 -17.17 4.80 -0.68
CA ILE A 313 -18.23 4.19 -1.53
C ILE A 313 -17.67 3.89 -2.93
N GLN A 314 -16.96 4.84 -3.55
CA GLN A 314 -16.46 4.68 -4.92
C GLN A 314 -15.30 3.67 -4.99
N CYS A 315 -14.40 3.66 -4.00
CA CYS A 315 -13.34 2.65 -3.88
C CYS A 315 -13.91 1.25 -3.56
N LEU A 316 -14.93 1.17 -2.71
CA LEU A 316 -15.58 -0.09 -2.37
C LEU A 316 -16.39 -0.65 -3.54
N ARG A 317 -16.95 0.20 -4.41
CA ARG A 317 -17.58 -0.23 -5.68
C ARG A 317 -16.62 -0.94 -6.63
N THR A 318 -15.39 -0.44 -6.75
CA THR A 318 -14.33 -1.07 -7.57
C THR A 318 -13.73 -2.32 -6.92
N VAL A 319 -13.59 -2.33 -5.59
CA VAL A 319 -12.99 -3.46 -4.84
C VAL A 319 -13.95 -4.66 -4.69
N PHE A 320 -15.22 -4.43 -4.38
CA PHE A 320 -16.18 -5.51 -4.12
C PHE A 320 -16.91 -6.03 -5.37
N GLY A 321 -16.78 -5.30 -6.48
CA GLY A 321 -17.64 -5.41 -7.64
C GLY A 321 -19.10 -5.07 -7.30
N ARG A 322 -19.96 -4.98 -8.33
CA ARG A 322 -21.39 -4.64 -8.19
C ARG A 322 -22.10 -5.47 -7.10
N ARG A 323 -21.75 -6.75 -6.97
CA ARG A 323 -22.36 -7.69 -6.01
C ARG A 323 -22.06 -7.38 -4.54
N GLY A 324 -20.79 -7.13 -4.20
CA GLY A 324 -20.43 -6.90 -2.80
C GLY A 324 -20.79 -5.47 -2.39
N TRP A 325 -20.88 -4.57 -3.37
CA TRP A 325 -21.51 -3.27 -3.19
C TRP A 325 -22.97 -3.37 -2.76
N LEU A 326 -23.78 -4.17 -3.47
CA LEU A 326 -25.18 -4.41 -3.11
C LEU A 326 -25.33 -5.04 -1.71
N MET A 327 -24.50 -6.02 -1.36
CA MET A 327 -24.48 -6.59 0.00
C MET A 327 -24.21 -5.54 1.08
N LEU A 328 -23.30 -4.61 0.80
CA LEU A 328 -22.94 -3.55 1.73
C LEU A 328 -24.05 -2.51 1.84
N GLN A 329 -24.63 -2.06 0.73
CA GLN A 329 -25.78 -1.15 0.74
C GLN A 329 -26.97 -1.77 1.48
N GLY A 330 -27.23 -3.06 1.28
CA GLY A 330 -28.26 -3.79 2.04
C GLY A 330 -28.02 -3.72 3.54
N PHE A 331 -26.77 -3.88 3.98
CA PHE A 331 -26.41 -3.82 5.40
C PHE A 331 -26.62 -2.42 5.98
N TRP A 332 -26.15 -1.38 5.30
CA TRP A 332 -26.32 0.00 5.76
C TRP A 332 -27.79 0.39 5.83
N HIS A 333 -28.56 0.12 4.78
CA HIS A 333 -29.98 0.41 4.77
C HIS A 333 -30.72 -0.34 5.90
N ALA A 334 -30.40 -1.61 6.19
CA ALA A 334 -31.02 -2.33 7.29
C ALA A 334 -30.67 -1.72 8.67
N ARG A 335 -29.43 -1.28 8.85
CA ARG A 335 -28.98 -0.62 10.08
C ARG A 335 -29.65 0.75 10.25
N ASP A 336 -29.67 1.54 9.19
CA ASP A 336 -30.27 2.87 9.20
C ASP A 336 -31.79 2.79 9.33
N ALA A 337 -32.42 1.74 8.78
CA ALA A 337 -33.83 1.44 9.00
C ALA A 337 -34.14 1.20 10.48
N LYS A 338 -33.31 0.40 11.17
CA LYS A 338 -33.45 0.18 12.61
C LYS A 338 -33.26 1.47 13.39
N SER A 339 -32.23 2.25 13.06
CA SER A 339 -32.02 3.56 13.70
C SER A 339 -33.19 4.52 13.50
N ALA A 340 -33.81 4.54 12.31
CA ALA A 340 -34.98 5.35 12.00
C ALA A 340 -36.22 4.86 12.77
N ALA A 341 -36.39 3.55 12.92
CA ALA A 341 -37.45 2.95 13.73
C ALA A 341 -37.30 3.35 15.20
N ASP A 342 -36.08 3.22 15.75
CA ASP A 342 -35.77 3.59 17.14
C ASP A 342 -35.98 5.10 17.40
N SER A 343 -35.76 5.96 16.38
CA SER A 343 -36.04 7.39 16.46
C SER A 343 -37.50 7.78 16.20
N GLY A 344 -38.37 6.82 15.88
CA GLY A 344 -39.79 7.03 15.60
C GLY A 344 -40.12 7.49 14.17
N ASP A 345 -39.15 7.53 13.25
CA ASP A 345 -39.37 7.85 11.83
C ASP A 345 -39.81 6.59 11.07
N LYS A 346 -41.09 6.28 11.21
CA LYS A 346 -41.72 5.07 10.66
C LYS A 346 -41.66 5.01 9.13
N ALA A 347 -41.80 6.16 8.47
CA ALA A 347 -41.85 6.22 7.01
C ALA A 347 -40.46 5.92 6.42
N GLU A 348 -39.42 6.54 6.96
CA GLU A 348 -38.05 6.29 6.51
C GLU A 348 -37.58 4.87 6.89
N ALA A 349 -37.94 4.38 8.08
CA ALA A 349 -37.65 3.01 8.49
C ALA A 349 -38.20 1.97 7.49
N LYS A 350 -39.49 2.07 7.14
CA LYS A 350 -40.16 1.17 6.18
C LYS A 350 -39.48 1.21 4.81
N LYS A 351 -39.19 2.41 4.31
CA LYS A 351 -38.50 2.62 3.03
C LYS A 351 -37.10 1.99 3.05
N LEU A 352 -36.32 2.20 4.10
CA LEU A 352 -34.96 1.68 4.21
C LEU A 352 -34.95 0.15 4.34
N TYR A 353 -35.88 -0.46 5.06
CA TYR A 353 -36.04 -1.93 5.09
C TYR A 353 -36.35 -2.49 3.70
N GLN A 354 -37.26 -1.87 2.95
CA GLN A 354 -37.58 -2.29 1.58
C GLN A 354 -36.35 -2.18 0.65
N GLN A 355 -35.59 -1.08 0.74
CA GLN A 355 -34.37 -0.93 -0.04
C GLN A 355 -33.29 -1.94 0.36
N ALA A 356 -33.17 -2.27 1.65
CA ALA A 356 -32.24 -3.28 2.13
C ALA A 356 -32.56 -4.67 1.54
N VAL A 357 -33.83 -5.08 1.59
CA VAL A 357 -34.31 -6.34 0.99
C VAL A 357 -34.09 -6.36 -0.53
N GLY A 358 -34.34 -5.25 -1.22
CA GLY A 358 -34.09 -5.11 -2.65
C GLY A 358 -32.60 -5.30 -3.00
N ASN A 359 -31.70 -4.64 -2.28
CA ASN A 359 -30.26 -4.75 -2.48
C ASN A 359 -29.75 -6.19 -2.32
N TYR A 360 -30.23 -6.90 -1.28
CA TYR A 360 -29.87 -8.31 -1.11
C TYR A 360 -30.46 -9.21 -2.18
N THR A 361 -31.67 -8.92 -2.65
CA THR A 361 -32.30 -9.65 -3.77
C THR A 361 -31.49 -9.50 -5.05
N ASP A 362 -31.06 -8.29 -5.38
CA ASP A 362 -30.18 -8.05 -6.53
C ASP A 362 -28.83 -8.77 -6.37
N ALA A 363 -28.27 -8.78 -5.14
CA ALA A 363 -27.04 -9.50 -4.87
C ALA A 363 -27.19 -11.03 -5.05
N ILE A 364 -28.34 -11.59 -4.67
CA ILE A 364 -28.69 -13.00 -4.87
C ILE A 364 -28.85 -13.30 -6.36
N ASN A 365 -29.56 -12.46 -7.11
CA ASN A 365 -29.75 -12.62 -8.56
C ASN A 365 -28.41 -12.66 -9.31
N LEU A 366 -27.43 -11.86 -8.88
CA LEU A 366 -26.07 -11.89 -9.44
C LEU A 366 -25.27 -13.15 -9.09
N LYS A 367 -25.54 -13.79 -7.94
CA LYS A 367 -24.87 -15.05 -7.54
C LYS A 367 -25.78 -15.90 -6.63
N PRO A 368 -26.61 -16.77 -7.20
CA PRO A 368 -27.61 -17.55 -6.45
C PRO A 368 -27.02 -18.58 -5.47
N LYS A 369 -25.75 -18.99 -5.64
CA LYS A 369 -25.09 -19.97 -4.75
C LYS A 369 -24.35 -19.31 -3.59
N ARG A 370 -24.94 -18.29 -2.97
CA ARG A 370 -24.27 -17.47 -1.93
C ARG A 370 -25.10 -17.42 -0.64
N ALA A 371 -24.87 -18.39 0.24
CA ALA A 371 -25.63 -18.58 1.48
C ALA A 371 -25.73 -17.32 2.35
N ASN A 372 -24.65 -16.54 2.50
CA ASN A 372 -24.69 -15.33 3.31
C ASN A 372 -25.58 -14.22 2.75
N ALA A 373 -25.84 -14.18 1.44
CA ALA A 373 -26.75 -13.19 0.86
C ALA A 373 -28.21 -13.49 1.23
N TYR A 374 -28.60 -14.77 1.15
CA TYR A 374 -29.91 -15.24 1.61
C TYR A 374 -30.10 -14.96 3.09
N ASN A 375 -29.17 -15.39 3.94
CA ASN A 375 -29.31 -15.13 5.38
C ASN A 375 -29.33 -13.64 5.73
N SER A 376 -28.51 -12.80 5.09
CA SER A 376 -28.57 -11.35 5.33
C SER A 376 -29.93 -10.78 4.95
N ARG A 377 -30.52 -11.22 3.82
CA ARG A 377 -31.88 -10.85 3.45
C ARG A 377 -32.91 -11.35 4.47
N GLY A 378 -32.81 -12.60 4.91
CA GLY A 378 -33.69 -13.19 5.91
C GLY A 378 -33.65 -12.44 7.24
N TRP A 379 -32.46 -12.10 7.73
CA TRP A 379 -32.31 -11.30 8.95
C TRP A 379 -32.93 -9.90 8.81
N THR A 380 -32.74 -9.24 7.67
CA THR A 380 -33.40 -7.95 7.40
C THR A 380 -34.91 -8.08 7.37
N LYS A 381 -35.46 -9.15 6.77
CA LYS A 381 -36.90 -9.40 6.78
C LYS A 381 -37.45 -9.69 8.18
N TYR A 382 -36.69 -10.41 9.00
CA TYR A 382 -37.04 -10.59 10.41
C TYR A 382 -37.14 -9.25 11.14
N LEU A 383 -36.12 -8.39 11.05
CA LEU A 383 -36.14 -7.05 11.67
C LEU A 383 -37.29 -6.19 11.12
N PHE A 384 -37.56 -6.29 9.82
CA PHE A 384 -38.68 -5.60 9.21
C PHE A 384 -40.03 -6.15 9.71
N GLY A 385 -40.14 -7.45 9.94
CA GLY A 385 -41.31 -8.08 10.57
C GLY A 385 -41.53 -7.61 12.01
N GLN A 386 -40.46 -7.44 12.79
CA GLN A 386 -40.53 -6.86 14.14
C GLN A 386 -41.08 -5.43 14.08
N PHE A 387 -40.51 -4.62 13.19
CA PHE A 387 -40.98 -3.26 12.95
C PHE A 387 -42.47 -3.22 12.56
N GLU A 388 -42.92 -4.07 11.63
CA GLU A 388 -44.32 -4.11 11.22
C GLU A 388 -45.24 -4.63 12.35
N THR A 389 -44.74 -5.52 13.22
CA THR A 389 -45.46 -5.96 14.44
C THR A 389 -45.70 -4.78 15.39
N GLU A 390 -44.67 -3.96 15.62
CA GLU A 390 -44.75 -2.74 16.45
C GLU A 390 -45.71 -1.70 15.84
N GLN A 391 -45.86 -1.67 14.51
CA GLN A 391 -46.84 -0.83 13.84
C GLN A 391 -48.27 -1.38 13.86
N GLY A 392 -48.49 -2.60 14.38
CA GLY A 392 -49.80 -3.27 14.37
C GLY A 392 -50.15 -3.96 13.04
N ASN A 393 -49.21 -4.03 12.10
CA ASN A 393 -49.39 -4.64 10.77
C ASN A 393 -49.10 -6.14 10.82
N ALA A 394 -49.92 -6.89 11.57
CA ALA A 394 -49.69 -8.30 11.87
C ALA A 394 -49.57 -9.20 10.62
N ALA A 395 -50.36 -8.94 9.58
CA ALA A 395 -50.32 -9.73 8.34
C ALA A 395 -49.00 -9.55 7.57
N ASP A 396 -48.50 -8.32 7.47
CA ASP A 396 -47.21 -8.03 6.83
C ASP A 396 -46.04 -8.60 7.64
N ALA A 397 -46.11 -8.51 8.97
CA ALA A 397 -45.12 -9.11 9.86
C ALA A 397 -45.06 -10.63 9.70
N GLN A 398 -46.21 -11.32 9.69
CA GLN A 398 -46.27 -12.76 9.50
C GLN A 398 -45.67 -13.19 8.16
N ARG A 399 -45.98 -12.46 7.07
CA ARG A 399 -45.38 -12.71 5.76
C ARG A 399 -43.85 -12.55 5.80
N LEU A 400 -43.36 -11.46 6.41
CA LEU A 400 -41.93 -11.18 6.50
C LEU A 400 -41.17 -12.24 7.31
N TYR A 401 -41.75 -12.73 8.41
CA TYR A 401 -41.14 -13.82 9.18
C TYR A 401 -41.12 -15.14 8.39
N GLN A 402 -42.19 -15.49 7.67
CA GLN A 402 -42.20 -16.66 6.79
C GLN A 402 -41.11 -16.57 5.71
N GLU A 403 -40.98 -15.41 5.08
CA GLU A 403 -39.92 -15.18 4.10
C GLU A 403 -38.51 -15.21 4.70
N ALA A 404 -38.35 -14.79 5.97
CA ALA A 404 -37.09 -14.86 6.68
C ALA A 404 -36.68 -16.31 7.01
N VAL A 405 -37.64 -17.16 7.38
CA VAL A 405 -37.44 -18.61 7.53
C VAL A 405 -36.98 -19.21 6.21
N PHE A 406 -37.71 -18.93 5.12
CA PHE A 406 -37.35 -19.42 3.77
C PHE A 406 -35.92 -19.03 3.35
N ASP A 407 -35.53 -17.77 3.56
CA ASP A 407 -34.19 -17.30 3.23
C ASP A 407 -33.10 -18.00 4.07
N SER A 408 -33.39 -18.29 5.33
CA SER A 408 -32.46 -19.02 6.20
C SER A 408 -32.35 -20.49 5.82
N ASP A 409 -33.44 -21.13 5.39
CA ASP A 409 -33.46 -22.49 4.87
C ASP A 409 -32.62 -22.63 3.59
N GLU A 410 -32.76 -21.69 2.64
CA GLU A 410 -31.91 -21.67 1.44
C GLU A 410 -30.43 -21.46 1.81
N ALA A 411 -30.13 -20.62 2.80
CA ALA A 411 -28.76 -20.42 3.28
C ALA A 411 -28.16 -21.72 3.88
N LEU A 412 -28.95 -22.48 4.65
CA LEU A 412 -28.55 -23.77 5.20
C LEU A 412 -28.39 -24.85 4.11
N ARG A 413 -29.29 -24.85 3.12
CA ARG A 413 -29.26 -25.81 1.98
C ARG A 413 -28.01 -25.68 1.13
N LEU A 414 -27.44 -24.48 1.01
CA LEU A 414 -26.22 -24.21 0.22
C LEU A 414 -24.92 -24.79 0.82
N GLN A 415 -25.00 -25.72 1.78
CA GLN A 415 -23.90 -26.51 2.37
C GLN A 415 -22.67 -25.68 2.79
N GLN A 416 -22.91 -24.70 3.66
CA GLN A 416 -21.84 -23.83 4.15
C GLN A 416 -20.85 -24.59 5.05
N LYS A 417 -19.60 -24.73 4.62
CA LYS A 417 -18.53 -25.45 5.37
C LYS A 417 -18.19 -24.83 6.74
N SER A 418 -18.52 -23.57 6.96
CA SER A 418 -18.14 -22.85 8.17
C SER A 418 -19.20 -23.02 9.25
N ALA A 419 -18.83 -23.65 10.37
CA ALA A 419 -19.67 -23.77 11.56
C ALA A 419 -20.19 -22.40 12.05
N LYS A 420 -19.34 -21.37 12.00
CA LYS A 420 -19.71 -20.00 12.40
C LYS A 420 -20.84 -19.42 11.54
N PHE A 421 -20.82 -19.64 10.22
CA PHE A 421 -21.90 -19.14 9.36
C PHE A 421 -23.18 -19.96 9.54
N ARG A 422 -23.08 -21.28 9.69
CA ARG A 422 -24.25 -22.13 10.00
C ARG A 422 -24.93 -21.74 11.30
N SER A 423 -24.16 -21.43 12.35
CA SER A 423 -24.69 -20.90 13.62
C SER A 423 -25.55 -19.66 13.39
N VAL A 424 -25.08 -18.69 12.60
CA VAL A 424 -25.84 -17.48 12.27
C VAL A 424 -27.12 -17.81 11.50
N PHE A 425 -27.10 -18.83 10.63
CA PHE A 425 -28.29 -19.20 9.83
C PHE A 425 -29.38 -19.83 10.68
N PHE A 426 -29.01 -20.73 11.58
CA PHE A 426 -29.93 -21.26 12.59
C PHE A 426 -30.47 -20.16 13.50
N HIS A 427 -29.63 -19.22 13.93
CA HIS A 427 -30.07 -18.10 14.75
C HIS A 427 -31.14 -17.23 14.04
N THR A 428 -30.89 -16.85 12.78
CA THR A 428 -31.88 -16.10 11.97
C THR A 428 -33.20 -16.87 11.85
N ARG A 429 -33.13 -18.18 11.55
CA ARG A 429 -34.33 -19.01 11.41
C ARG A 429 -35.11 -19.13 12.72
N GLY A 430 -34.42 -19.35 13.83
CA GLY A 430 -35.02 -19.45 15.16
C GLY A 430 -35.70 -18.14 15.57
N ALA A 431 -35.05 -17.00 15.34
CA ALA A 431 -35.64 -15.68 15.60
C ALA A 431 -36.91 -15.44 14.77
N ALA A 432 -36.90 -15.80 13.48
CA ALA A 432 -38.07 -15.69 12.62
C ALA A 432 -39.21 -16.64 13.04
N LYS A 433 -38.91 -17.88 13.45
CA LYS A 433 -39.89 -18.82 14.02
C LYS A 433 -40.51 -18.30 15.32
N ALA A 434 -39.71 -17.72 16.20
CA ALA A 434 -40.23 -17.07 17.41
C ALA A 434 -41.18 -15.92 17.06
N GLY A 435 -40.87 -15.12 16.02
CA GLY A 435 -41.78 -14.10 15.48
C GLY A 435 -43.10 -14.67 14.92
N LEU A 436 -43.08 -15.91 14.42
CA LEU A 436 -44.26 -16.68 14.01
C LEU A 436 -44.98 -17.38 15.17
N ARG A 437 -44.53 -17.19 16.42
CA ARG A 437 -45.00 -17.90 17.62
C ARG A 437 -44.72 -19.41 17.63
N ASP A 438 -43.84 -19.88 16.74
CA ASP A 438 -43.29 -21.24 16.80
C ASP A 438 -42.07 -21.26 17.73
N HIS A 439 -42.34 -21.15 19.04
CA HIS A 439 -41.29 -21.09 20.06
C HIS A 439 -40.57 -22.43 20.26
N ASN A 440 -41.25 -23.56 20.03
CA ASN A 440 -40.62 -24.88 20.07
C ASN A 440 -39.60 -25.02 18.92
N GLY A 441 -39.99 -24.70 17.69
CA GLY A 441 -39.08 -24.72 16.55
C GLY A 441 -37.97 -23.68 16.65
N ALA A 442 -38.20 -22.55 17.33
CA ALA A 442 -37.17 -21.56 17.63
C ALA A 442 -36.12 -22.10 18.61
N ILE A 443 -36.53 -22.78 19.67
CA ILE A 443 -35.63 -23.41 20.65
C ILE A 443 -34.73 -24.46 19.99
N GLU A 444 -35.29 -25.29 19.10
CA GLU A 444 -34.49 -26.26 18.32
C GLU A 444 -33.39 -25.57 17.51
N ASP A 445 -33.73 -24.48 16.81
CA ASP A 445 -32.77 -23.71 16.01
C ASP A 445 -31.73 -23.00 16.88
N PHE A 446 -32.12 -22.44 18.04
CA PHE A 446 -31.16 -21.87 18.97
C PHE A 446 -30.23 -22.92 19.58
N ASN A 447 -30.72 -24.13 19.85
CA ASN A 447 -29.89 -25.25 20.30
C ASN A 447 -28.79 -25.58 19.28
N GLU A 448 -29.16 -25.75 18.01
CA GLU A 448 -28.19 -25.96 16.91
C GLU A 448 -27.20 -24.80 16.79
N SER A 449 -27.67 -23.56 16.91
CA SER A 449 -26.82 -22.38 16.87
C SER A 449 -25.80 -22.34 18.01
N ILE A 450 -26.24 -22.67 19.24
CA ILE A 450 -25.40 -22.71 20.45
C ILE A 450 -24.36 -23.82 20.35
N GLN A 451 -24.71 -25.00 19.85
CA GLN A 451 -23.74 -26.08 19.64
C GLN A 451 -22.60 -25.65 18.71
N LEU A 452 -22.92 -24.87 17.67
CA LEU A 452 -21.93 -24.36 16.72
C LEU A 452 -21.17 -23.13 17.21
N ASN A 453 -21.74 -22.34 18.13
CA ASN A 453 -21.13 -21.14 18.68
C ASN A 453 -21.52 -20.88 20.15
N PRO A 454 -20.96 -21.64 21.10
CA PRO A 454 -21.38 -21.61 22.50
C PRO A 454 -20.97 -20.34 23.27
N LYS A 455 -20.18 -19.45 22.65
CA LYS A 455 -19.73 -18.20 23.28
C LYS A 455 -20.57 -16.98 22.91
N LYS A 456 -21.68 -17.18 22.18
CA LYS A 456 -22.52 -16.07 21.71
C LYS A 456 -23.69 -15.86 22.69
N ALA A 457 -23.54 -14.89 23.58
CA ALA A 457 -24.52 -14.54 24.62
C ALA A 457 -25.96 -14.38 24.08
N LEU A 458 -26.12 -13.68 22.95
CA LEU A 458 -27.42 -13.44 22.31
C LEU A 458 -28.22 -14.72 22.04
N LEU A 459 -27.57 -15.85 21.74
CA LEU A 459 -28.27 -17.10 21.46
C LEU A 459 -28.97 -17.68 22.69
N TYR A 460 -28.33 -17.55 23.86
CA TYR A 460 -28.93 -17.95 25.13
C TYR A 460 -30.08 -17.02 25.50
N HIS A 461 -29.90 -15.71 25.33
CA HIS A 461 -30.96 -14.73 25.55
C HIS A 461 -32.21 -15.03 24.70
N ASP A 462 -32.06 -15.21 23.38
CA ASP A 462 -33.21 -15.42 22.48
C ASP A 462 -33.89 -16.78 22.72
N ARG A 463 -33.13 -17.79 23.14
CA ARG A 463 -33.68 -19.08 23.60
C ARG A 463 -34.46 -18.91 24.90
N GLY A 464 -33.92 -18.16 25.87
CA GLY A 464 -34.58 -17.84 27.13
C GLY A 464 -35.93 -17.15 26.92
N LEU A 465 -36.00 -16.16 26.01
CA LEU A 465 -37.25 -15.50 25.65
C LEU A 465 -38.30 -16.49 25.10
N SER A 466 -37.88 -17.43 24.26
CA SER A 466 -38.80 -18.43 23.70
C SER A 466 -39.31 -19.41 24.78
N LYS A 467 -38.43 -19.82 25.70
CA LYS A 467 -38.78 -20.66 26.85
C LYS A 467 -39.73 -19.94 27.81
N GLU A 468 -39.51 -18.66 28.05
CA GLU A 468 -40.38 -17.83 28.89
C GLU A 468 -41.81 -17.77 28.34
N VAL A 469 -41.97 -17.55 27.03
CA VAL A 469 -43.30 -17.53 26.39
C VAL A 469 -44.00 -18.89 26.48
N LEU A 470 -43.25 -19.99 26.52
CA LEU A 470 -43.78 -21.34 26.73
C LEU A 470 -44.02 -21.69 28.21
N GLY A 471 -43.74 -20.79 29.16
CA GLY A 471 -43.90 -21.02 30.60
C GLY A 471 -42.77 -21.81 31.25
N GLN A 472 -41.65 -22.05 30.54
CA GLN A 472 -40.47 -22.77 31.02
C GLN A 472 -39.54 -21.82 31.79
N HIS A 473 -40.05 -21.22 32.88
CA HIS A 473 -39.39 -20.11 33.57
C HIS A 473 -38.03 -20.46 34.17
N GLU A 474 -37.89 -21.64 34.79
CA GLU A 474 -36.63 -22.06 35.42
C GLU A 474 -35.51 -22.22 34.39
N GLU A 475 -35.84 -22.80 33.23
CA GLU A 475 -34.88 -22.96 32.15
C GLU A 475 -34.53 -21.64 31.46
N ALA A 476 -35.49 -20.73 31.34
CA ALA A 476 -35.26 -19.38 30.82
C ALA A 476 -34.29 -18.60 31.71
N ILE A 477 -34.43 -18.71 33.04
CA ILE A 477 -33.52 -18.07 34.00
C ILE A 477 -32.08 -18.56 33.80
N VAL A 478 -31.88 -19.86 33.63
CA VAL A 478 -30.54 -20.43 33.36
C VAL A 478 -29.94 -19.85 32.08
N ASP A 479 -30.75 -19.69 31.03
CA ASP A 479 -30.33 -19.12 29.77
C ASP A 479 -29.97 -17.63 29.87
N PHE A 480 -30.77 -16.84 30.60
CA PHE A 480 -30.46 -15.42 30.85
C PHE A 480 -29.20 -15.25 31.70
N GLN A 481 -29.01 -16.08 32.73
CA GLN A 481 -27.77 -16.10 33.52
C GLN A 481 -26.58 -16.41 32.63
N LYS A 482 -26.71 -17.39 31.73
CA LYS A 482 -25.62 -17.73 30.81
C LYS A 482 -25.31 -16.61 29.82
N ALA A 483 -26.33 -15.92 29.31
CA ALA A 483 -26.14 -14.74 28.47
C ALA A 483 -25.35 -13.64 29.21
N LYS A 484 -25.72 -13.37 30.46
CA LYS A 484 -25.04 -12.39 31.33
C LYS A 484 -23.58 -12.76 31.62
N GLU A 485 -23.29 -14.04 31.88
CA GLU A 485 -21.91 -14.52 32.09
C GLU A 485 -21.02 -14.29 30.86
N LEU A 486 -21.58 -14.45 29.66
CA LEU A 486 -20.85 -14.33 28.40
C LEU A 486 -20.71 -12.89 27.92
N ASP A 487 -21.71 -12.05 28.19
CA ASP A 487 -21.71 -10.62 27.85
C ASP A 487 -22.45 -9.83 28.95
N PRO A 488 -21.71 -9.08 29.80
CA PRO A 488 -22.31 -8.27 30.86
C PRO A 488 -23.29 -7.19 30.37
N ALA A 489 -23.35 -6.89 29.07
CA ALA A 489 -24.32 -5.94 28.52
C ALA A 489 -25.79 -6.36 28.69
N PHE A 490 -26.06 -7.66 28.94
CA PHE A 490 -27.39 -8.19 29.27
C PHE A 490 -27.78 -7.99 30.75
N GLU A 491 -27.10 -7.09 31.47
CA GLU A 491 -27.37 -6.77 32.88
C GLU A 491 -28.48 -5.70 33.07
N LYS A 492 -28.86 -4.99 32.01
CA LYS A 492 -29.94 -3.99 32.02
C LYS A 492 -31.21 -4.55 31.41
#